data_AF-A0A946MKB3-F1
#
_entry.id   AF-A0A946MKB3-F1
#
_cell.length_a   1.000
_cell.length_b   1.000
_cell.length_c   1.000
_cell.angle_alpha   90.00
_cell.angle_beta   90.00
_cell.angle_gamma   90.00
#
_symmetry.space_group_name_H-M   'P 1'
#
loop_
_entity.id
_entity.type
_entity.pdbx_description
1 polymer ?
#
loop_
_entity_poly.entity_id
_entity_poly.type
_entity_poly.pdbx_seq_one_letter_code
_entity_poly.pdbx_strand_id
1 'polypeptide(L)' 'PEAWCEYVHMNKCVAGVQQEWWCHKDGCGSWFKIHRDTTTNLEKDMQEGKNDEQA' A
#
# COMPACT_ATOMS: atom_id res chain seq x y z
N PRO A 1 8.13 -24.59 -0.02
CA PRO A 1 8.77 -23.69 0.97
C PRO A 1 8.93 -22.26 0.45
N GLU A 2 9.39 -22.10 -0.79
CA GLU A 2 9.60 -20.80 -1.46
C GLU A 2 8.37 -19.87 -1.41
N ALA A 3 7.21 -20.33 -1.88
CA ALA A 3 5.99 -19.52 -1.87
C ALA A 3 5.57 -19.05 -0.46
N TRP A 4 5.86 -19.84 0.58
CA TRP A 4 5.62 -19.42 1.96
C TRP A 4 6.61 -18.33 2.41
N CYS A 5 7.89 -18.50 2.07
CA CYS A 5 8.91 -17.49 2.36
C CYS A 5 8.60 -16.17 1.65
N GLU A 6 8.18 -16.21 0.38
CA GLU A 6 7.76 -15.03 -0.36
C GLU A 6 6.59 -14.33 0.32
N TYR A 7 5.54 -15.07 0.70
CA TYR A 7 4.37 -14.51 1.37
C TYR A 7 4.72 -13.81 2.70
N VAL A 8 5.60 -14.43 3.51
CA VAL A 8 5.91 -13.90 4.85
C VAL A 8 6.94 -12.77 4.81
N HIS A 9 7.93 -12.85 3.92
CA HIS A 9 9.09 -11.96 3.96
C HIS A 9 9.11 -10.88 2.89
N MET A 10 8.35 -11.03 1.80
CA MET A 10 8.34 -10.05 0.72
C MET A 10 7.12 -9.14 0.83
N ASN A 11 7.36 -7.84 0.71
CA ASN A 11 6.34 -6.81 0.61
C ASN A 11 6.63 -5.89 -0.57
N LYS A 12 5.59 -5.29 -1.15
CA LYS A 12 5.77 -4.24 -2.15
C LYS A 12 6.34 -2.99 -1.47
N CYS A 13 7.41 -2.44 -2.04
CA CYS A 13 8.07 -1.23 -1.58
C CYS A 13 8.26 -0.30 -2.78
N VAL A 14 7.30 0.57 -3.02
CA VAL A 14 7.25 1.45 -4.19
C VAL A 14 7.62 2.87 -3.79
N ALA A 15 8.51 3.50 -4.56
CA ALA A 15 8.72 4.94 -4.53
C ALA A 15 7.61 5.61 -5.35
N GLY A 16 6.57 6.09 -4.69
CA GLY A 16 5.36 6.64 -5.30
C GLY A 16 4.11 6.28 -4.50
N VAL A 17 2.95 6.28 -5.15
CA VAL A 17 1.68 5.96 -4.50
C VAL A 17 1.63 4.47 -4.13
N GLN A 18 1.47 4.19 -2.84
CA GLN A 18 1.36 2.83 -2.29
C GLN A 18 0.13 2.72 -1.40
N GLN A 19 -0.57 1.57 -1.49
CA GLN A 19 -1.60 1.22 -0.52
C GLN A 19 -0.96 0.62 0.72
N GLU A 20 -1.26 1.17 1.90
CA GLU A 20 -0.64 0.80 3.17
C GLU A 20 -1.68 0.54 4.25
N TRP A 21 -1.35 -0.35 5.19
CA TRP A 21 -2.12 -0.54 6.41
C TRP A 21 -1.63 0.41 7.50
N TRP A 22 -2.56 1.15 8.09
CA TRP A 22 -2.32 2.03 9.23
C TRP A 22 -3.20 1.61 10.41
N CYS A 23 -2.68 1.79 11.61
CA CYS A 23 -3.38 1.50 12.86
C CYS A 23 -3.44 2.76 13.71
N HIS A 24 -4.65 3.16 14.12
CA HIS A 24 -4.82 4.26 15.07
C HIS A 24 -4.55 3.79 16.50
N LYS A 25 -3.30 3.40 16.76
CA LYS A 25 -2.87 2.69 17.97
C LYS A 25 -3.20 3.44 19.26
N ASP A 26 -2.91 4.74 19.30
CA ASP A 26 -3.13 5.58 20.48
C ASP A 26 -4.54 6.20 20.52
N GLY A 27 -5.45 5.71 19.69
CA GLY A 27 -6.84 6.13 19.64
C GLY A 27 -7.79 4.93 19.62
N CYS A 28 -8.51 4.73 18.51
CA CYS A 28 -9.53 3.70 18.42
C CYS A 28 -9.00 2.27 18.19
N GLY A 29 -7.68 2.08 18.03
CA GLY A 29 -7.06 0.78 17.77
C GLY A 29 -7.46 0.12 16.45
N SER A 30 -8.19 0.84 15.60
CA SER A 30 -8.71 0.30 14.34
C SER A 30 -7.66 0.34 13.25
N TRP A 31 -7.65 -0.70 12.42
CA TRP A 31 -6.84 -0.80 11.22
C TRP A 31 -7.61 -0.33 10.00
N PHE A 32 -6.96 0.43 9.13
CA PHE A 32 -7.54 0.90 7.89
C PHE A 32 -6.46 1.01 6.81
N LYS A 33 -6.88 1.09 5.56
CA LYS A 33 -5.98 1.27 4.42
C LYS A 33 -6.01 2.71 3.95
N ILE A 34 -4.84 3.22 3.56
CA ILE A 34 -4.70 4.51 2.87
C ILE A 34 -3.89 4.32 1.60
N HIS A 35 -3.97 5.30 0.69
CA HIS A 35 -3.02 5.45 -0.39
C HIS A 35 -2.15 6.66 -0.09
N ARG A 36 -0.83 6.44 -0.01
CA ARG A 36 0.13 7.49 0.31
C ARG A 36 1.24 7.50 -0.72
N ASP A 37 1.60 8.69 -1.20
CA ASP A 37 2.81 8.86 -1.97
C ASP A 37 4.01 8.86 -1.03
N THR A 38 4.83 7.80 -1.09
CA THR A 38 5.99 7.61 -0.21
C THR A 38 7.12 8.60 -0.47
N THR A 39 7.11 9.31 -1.60
CA THR A 39 8.11 10.34 -1.94
C THR A 39 7.79 11.70 -1.34
N THR A 40 6.50 12.00 -1.13
CA THR A 40 6.03 13.29 -0.62
C THR A 40 5.36 13.19 0.75
N ASN A 41 5.06 11.99 1.22
CA ASN A 41 4.30 11.69 2.44
C ASN A 41 2.88 12.26 2.46
N LEU A 42 2.29 12.50 1.29
CA LEU A 42 0.92 13.00 1.17
C LEU A 42 -0.05 11.86 0.87
N GLU A 43 -1.21 11.90 1.54
CA GLU A 43 -2.34 11.05 1.18
C GLU A 43 -2.82 11.40 -0.23
N LYS A 44 -3.19 10.37 -0.98
CA LYS A 44 -3.78 10.47 -2.30
C LYS A 44 -5.06 9.65 -2.33
N ASP A 45 -6.03 10.11 -3.10
CA ASP A 45 -7.17 9.27 -3.43
C ASP A 45 -6.73 8.05 -4.24
N MET A 46 -7.54 6.99 -4.17
CA MET A 46 -7.37 5.78 -4.96
C MET A 46 -7.38 6.18 -6.45
N GLN A 47 -6.23 6.11 -7.12
CA GLN A 47 -6.22 6.23 -8.57
C GLN A 47 -6.94 5.00 -9.12
N GLU A 48 -8.17 5.18 -9.59
CA GLU A 48 -8.79 4.21 -10.50
C GLU A 48 -7.78 3.98 -11.62
N GLY A 49 -7.27 2.75 -11.70
CA GLY A 49 -6.36 2.38 -12.78
C GLY A 49 -7.02 2.76 -14.09
N LYS A 50 -6.38 3.66 -14.85
CA LYS A 50 -6.50 3.59 -16.30
C LYS A 50 -6.03 2.17 -16.64
N ASN A 51 -6.94 1.33 -17.10
CA ASN A 51 -6.59 0.07 -17.73
C ASN A 51 -5.55 0.38 -18.80
N ASP A 52 -4.29 0.04 -18.55
CA ASP A 52 -3.28 -0.08 -19.59
C ASP A 52 -3.62 -1.34 -20.40
N GLU A 53 -4.73 -1.27 -21.12
CA GLU A 53 -4.97 -2.09 -22.30
C GLU A 53 -4.17 -1.43 -23.43
N GLN A 54 -2.93 -1.89 -23.60
CA GLN A 54 -2.09 -1.60 -24.76
C GLN A 54 -0.95 -2.63 -24.87
N ALA A 55 -1.29 -3.80 -25.43
CA ALA A 55 -0.63 -4.49 -26.55
C ALA A 55 -0.87 -6.01 -26.51
#